data_AF-A0A4Y9ENV3-F1
#
_entry.id   AF-A0A4Y9ENV3-F1
#
_cell.length_a   1.000
_cell.length_b   1.000
_cell.length_c   1.000
_cell.angle_alpha   90.00
_cell.angle_beta   90.00
_cell.angle_gamma   90.00
#
_symmetry.space_group_name_H-M   'P 1'
#
loop_
_entity.id
_entity.type
_entity.pdbx_description
1 polymer ?
#
loop_
_entity_poly.entity_id
_entity_poly.type
_entity_poly.pdbx_seq_one_letter_code
_entity_poly.pdbx_strand_id
1 'polypeptide(L)' 'MNREIWFEKVLWSYMPCHWKGFALIATFALGTVGAIIFGQMILKSMGISDANEWPLLIMLPAIAWVLAIAKRHT' A
#
# COMPACT_ATOMS: atom_id res chain seq x y z
N MET A 1 -15.26 5.33 24.30
CA MET A 1 -13.98 5.00 23.61
C MET A 1 -13.77 6.02 22.50
N ASN A 2 -12.87 6.98 22.68
CA ASN A 2 -12.47 7.92 21.60
C ASN A 2 -11.65 7.13 20.58
N ARG A 3 -12.26 6.73 19.46
CA ARG A 3 -11.51 6.13 18.35
C ARG A 3 -10.82 7.26 17.59
N GLU A 4 -9.52 7.14 17.42
CA GLU A 4 -8.71 8.13 16.72
C GLU A 4 -8.96 7.96 15.21
N ILE A 5 -9.53 9.01 14.60
CA ILE A 5 -9.87 9.06 13.18
C ILE A 5 -8.61 9.43 12.41
N TRP A 6 -8.19 8.56 11.49
CA TRP A 6 -7.02 8.79 10.64
C TRP A 6 -7.40 9.15 9.21
N PHE A 7 -8.59 8.73 8.79
CA PHE A 7 -9.12 8.94 7.45
C PHE A 7 -10.54 9.49 7.51
N GLU A 8 -10.88 10.34 6.56
CA GLU A 8 -12.24 10.83 6.34
C GLU A 8 -12.75 10.30 4.99
N LYS A 9 -14.00 9.86 4.94
CA LYS A 9 -14.61 9.35 3.71
C LYS A 9 -15.11 10.52 2.86
N VAL A 10 -14.39 10.83 1.79
CA VAL A 10 -14.76 11.86 0.82
C VAL A 10 -15.27 11.17 -0.44
N LEU A 11 -16.58 11.29 -0.70
CA LEU A 11 -17.28 10.61 -1.79
C LEU A 11 -17.10 9.07 -1.71
N TRP A 12 -16.25 8.53 -2.57
CA TRP A 12 -15.97 7.11 -2.73
C TRP A 12 -14.55 6.74 -2.24
N SER A 13 -13.79 7.70 -1.73
CA SER A 13 -12.40 7.53 -1.30
C SER A 13 -12.20 7.85 0.18
N TYR A 14 -11.12 7.34 0.76
CA TYR A 14 -10.68 7.65 2.12
C TYR A 14 -9.49 8.62 2.04
N MET A 15 -9.69 9.87 2.45
CA MET A 15 -8.64 10.88 2.51
C MET A 15 -7.99 10.90 3.90
N PRO A 16 -6.66 10.91 4.01
CA PRO A 16 -6.00 11.04 5.31
C PRO A 16 -6.31 12.42 5.93
N CYS A 17 -6.88 12.43 7.13
CA CYS A 17 -7.15 13.65 7.90
C CYS A 17 -6.24 13.79 9.13
N HIS A 18 -5.39 12.78 9.39
CA HIS A 18 -4.45 12.74 10.50
C HIS A 18 -3.07 12.31 10.03
N TRP A 19 -2.00 12.72 10.72
CA TRP A 19 -0.62 12.39 10.37
C TRP A 19 -0.38 10.88 10.26
N LYS A 20 -1.07 10.08 11.09
CA LYS A 20 -1.01 8.60 11.04
C LYS A 20 -1.57 8.03 9.73
N GLY A 21 -2.59 8.66 9.15
CA GLY A 21 -3.12 8.29 7.84
C GLY A 21 -2.11 8.57 6.72
N PHE A 22 -1.45 9.72 6.77
CA PHE A 22 -0.34 10.04 5.84
C PHE A 22 0.84 9.08 6.00
N ALA A 23 1.24 8.77 7.23
CA ALA A 23 2.31 7.82 7.51
C ALA A 23 1.98 6.41 7.01
N LEU A 24 0.72 5.96 7.12
CA LEU A 24 0.26 4.68 6.58
C LEU A 24 0.39 4.65 5.06
N ILE A 25 -0.10 5.69 4.36
CA ILE A 25 -0.01 5.79 2.89
C ILE A 25 1.46 5.85 2.44
N ALA A 26 2.29 6.63 3.11
CA ALA A 26 3.71 6.75 2.78
C ALA A 26 4.45 5.41 2.97
N THR A 27 4.22 4.73 4.09
CA THR A 27 4.82 3.41 4.38
C THR A 27 4.36 2.38 3.35
N PHE A 28 3.08 2.41 2.97
CA PHE A 28 2.53 1.56 1.93
C PHE A 28 3.21 1.80 0.59
N ALA A 29 3.24 3.05 0.11
CA ALA A 29 3.83 3.39 -1.18
C ALA A 29 5.33 3.04 -1.24
N LEU A 30 6.10 3.40 -0.21
CA LEU A 30 7.52 3.07 -0.13
C LEU A 30 7.76 1.56 -0.04
N GLY A 31 6.95 0.85 0.74
CA GLY A 31 7.02 -0.61 0.86
C GLY A 31 6.73 -1.31 -0.47
N THR A 32 5.72 -0.86 -1.21
CA THR A 32 5.38 -1.40 -2.54
C THR A 32 6.50 -1.15 -3.54
N VAL A 33 7.03 0.07 -3.62
CA VAL A 33 8.15 0.40 -4.51
C VAL A 33 9.39 -0.42 -4.15
N GLY A 34 9.72 -0.51 -2.86
CA GLY A 34 10.84 -1.31 -2.37
C GLY A 34 10.69 -2.79 -2.72
N ALA A 35 9.49 -3.36 -2.54
CA ALA A 35 9.20 -4.76 -2.89
C ALA A 35 9.32 -5.02 -4.40
N ILE A 36 8.88 -4.09 -5.24
CA ILE A 36 9.03 -4.20 -6.71
C ILE A 36 10.51 -4.19 -7.09
N ILE A 37 11.28 -3.22 -6.60
CA ILE A 37 12.71 -3.11 -6.90
C ILE A 37 13.44 -4.38 -6.44
N PHE A 38 13.19 -4.82 -5.20
CA PHE A 38 13.83 -6.00 -4.64
C PHE A 38 13.45 -7.29 -5.38
N GLY A 39 12.16 -7.46 -5.72
CA GLY A 39 11.67 -8.57 -6.54
C GLY A 39 12.34 -8.59 -7.92
N GLN A 40 12.46 -7.43 -8.58
CA GLN A 40 13.17 -7.33 -9.85
C GLN A 40 14.67 -7.65 -9.72
N MET A 41 15.32 -7.24 -8.63
CA MET A 41 16.73 -7.58 -8.39
C MET A 41 16.93 -9.10 -8.23
N ILE A 42 16.05 -9.78 -7.49
CA ILE A 42 16.09 -11.25 -7.34
C ILE A 42 15.84 -11.94 -8.67
N LEU A 43 14.82 -11.51 -9.43
CA LEU A 43 14.48 -12.17 -10.69
C LEU A 43 15.60 -12.01 -11.73
N LYS A 44 16.25 -10.83 -11.75
CA LYS A 44 17.45 -10.61 -12.56
C LYS A 44 18.63 -11.49 -12.13
N SER A 45 18.84 -11.70 -10.81
CA SER A 45 19.92 -12.59 -10.35
C SER A 45 19.67 -14.06 -10.69
N MET A 46 18.41 -14.45 -10.89
CA MET A 46 18.00 -15.78 -11.34
C MET A 46 17.96 -15.93 -12.87
N GLY A 47 18.36 -14.90 -13.64
CA GLY A 47 18.39 -14.93 -15.10
C GLY A 47 17.02 -14.77 -15.78
N ILE A 48 15.98 -14.39 -15.03
CA ILE A 48 14.62 -14.20 -15.53
C ILE A 48 14.44 -12.71 -15.84
N SER A 49 14.50 -12.36 -17.13
CA SER A 49 14.54 -10.96 -17.57
C SER A 49 13.16 -10.33 -17.83
N ASP A 50 12.07 -11.12 -17.84
CA ASP A 50 10.71 -10.71 -18.25
C ASP A 50 9.67 -10.71 -17.11
N ALA A 51 10.06 -10.29 -15.91
CA ALA A 51 9.14 -10.25 -14.75
C ALA A 51 8.39 -8.91 -14.58
N ASN A 52 8.12 -8.19 -15.67
CA ASN A 52 7.43 -6.89 -15.61
C ASN A 52 5.92 -7.01 -15.31
N GLU A 53 5.32 -8.20 -15.43
CA GLU A 53 3.86 -8.40 -15.33
C GLU A 53 3.34 -8.68 -13.90
N TRP A 54 4.24 -8.94 -12.94
CA TRP A 54 3.90 -9.41 -11.60
C TRP A 54 3.61 -8.35 -10.51
N PRO A 55 3.81 -7.01 -10.70
CA PRO A 55 3.51 -6.03 -9.65
C PRO A 55 2.05 -6.06 -9.14
N LEU A 56 1.11 -6.47 -9.99
CA LEU A 56 -0.32 -6.49 -9.68
C LEU A 56 -0.70 -7.52 -8.61
N LEU A 57 -0.01 -8.67 -8.57
CA LEU A 57 -0.29 -9.73 -7.58
C LEU A 57 0.05 -9.31 -6.15
N ILE A 58 1.03 -8.42 -5.99
CA ILE A 58 1.42 -7.86 -4.69
C ILE A 58 0.55 -6.64 -4.35
N MET A 59 0.18 -5.82 -5.34
CA MET A 59 -0.62 -4.61 -5.10
C MET A 59 -2.03 -4.90 -4.60
N LEU A 60 -2.76 -5.85 -5.19
CA LEU A 60 -4.16 -6.10 -4.83
C LEU A 60 -4.40 -6.44 -3.34
N PRO A 61 -3.72 -7.43 -2.74
CA PRO A 61 -3.90 -7.73 -1.32
C PRO A 61 -3.44 -6.58 -0.43
N ALA A 62 -2.39 -5.86 -0.84
CA ALA A 62 -1.85 -4.74 -0.10
C ALA A 62 -2.85 -3.55 -0.09
N ILE A 63 -3.51 -3.26 -1.21
CA ILE A 63 -4.57 -2.24 -1.30
C ILE A 63 -5.77 -2.62 -0.41
N ALA A 64 -6.20 -3.89 -0.46
CA ALA A 64 -7.31 -4.37 0.37
C ALA A 64 -7.02 -4.19 1.87
N TRP A 65 -5.78 -4.44 2.29
CA TRP A 65 -5.33 -4.24 3.67
C TRP A 65 -5.39 -2.76 4.08
N VAL A 66 -4.89 -1.86 3.25
CA VAL A 66 -4.96 -0.40 3.51
C VAL A 66 -6.41 0.07 3.61
N LEU A 67 -7.29 -0.40 2.74
CA LEU A 67 -8.72 -0.09 2.79
C LEU A 67 -9.39 -0.61 4.08
N ALA A 68 -9.01 -1.80 4.56
CA ALA A 68 -9.51 -2.34 5.82
C ALA A 68 -9.06 -1.48 7.02
N ILE A 69 -7.80 -1.02 7.04
CA ILE A 69 -7.31 -0.09 8.07
C ILE A 69 -8.02 1.25 7.97
N ALA A 70 -8.15 1.81 6.77
CA ALA A 70 -8.84 3.08 6.55
C ALA A 70 -10.28 3.00 7.08
N LYS A 71 -11.03 1.95 6.74
CA LYS A 71 -12.40 1.72 7.24
C LYS A 71 -12.47 1.56 8.76
N ARG A 72 -11.42 1.05 9.41
CA ARG A 72 -11.34 0.94 10.88
C ARG A 72 -11.05 2.29 11.55
N HIS A 73 -10.37 3.19 10.84
CA HIS A 73 -9.94 4.50 11.34
C HIS A 73 -10.65 5.66 10.61
N THR A 74 -11.87 5.43 10.15
CA THR A 74 -12.83 6.45 9.69
C THR A 74 -13.90 6.65 10.75
#